data_AF-A0A6P7HSV7-F1
#
_entry.id   AF-A0A6P7HSV7-F1
#
_cell.length_a   1.000
_cell.length_b   1.000
_cell.length_c   1.000
_cell.angle_alpha   90.00
_cell.angle_beta   90.00
_cell.angle_gamma   90.00
#
_symmetry.space_group_name_H-M   'P 1'
#
loop_
_entity.id
_entity.type
_entity.pdbx_description
1 polymer ?
#
loop_
_entity_poly.entity_id
_entity_poly.type
_entity_poly.pdbx_seq_one_letter_code
_entity_poly.pdbx_strand_id
1 'polypeptide(L)'
;MNLEVLTAKILSEWKTHEGAFREHEQPLQSTPPESPMDSACSSPETCYSSSEHPDVKDFSFGFSERKVTPTAQRQSKSKMSTKRRMKASEREKMRMRSLAEALHQLRDYLPPDYSKRGQPLTKIQTLKYTIEYINQLSDILSRA
;
A
#
# COMPACT_ATOMS: atom_id res chain seq x y z
N MET A 1 4.76 -28.43 -19.67
CA MET A 1 5.02 -27.07 -20.19
C MET A 1 6.04 -26.38 -19.28
N ASN A 2 7.02 -25.65 -19.81
CA ASN A 2 8.08 -25.05 -18.99
C ASN A 2 7.58 -23.76 -18.32
N LEU A 3 7.36 -23.82 -17.00
CA LEU A 3 6.75 -22.75 -16.21
C LEU A 3 7.59 -21.46 -16.19
N GLU A 4 8.91 -21.56 -16.33
CA GLU A 4 9.79 -20.39 -16.40
C GLU A 4 9.61 -19.62 -17.70
N VAL A 5 9.41 -20.33 -18.82
CA VAL A 5 9.13 -19.71 -20.13
C VAL A 5 7.80 -18.96 -20.11
N LEU A 6 6.75 -19.54 -19.50
CA LEU A 6 5.46 -18.86 -19.36
C LEU A 6 5.55 -17.62 -18.47
N THR A 7 6.28 -17.74 -17.35
CA THR A 7 6.51 -16.62 -16.43
C THR A 7 7.29 -15.50 -17.10
N ALA A 8 8.33 -15.83 -17.87
CA ALA A 8 9.11 -14.86 -18.65
C ALA A 8 8.25 -14.17 -19.74
N LYS A 9 7.34 -14.90 -20.39
CA LYS A 9 6.44 -14.36 -21.41
C LYS A 9 5.47 -13.33 -20.82
N ILE A 10 4.84 -13.64 -19.68
CA ILE A 10 3.93 -12.73 -18.99
C ILE A 10 4.66 -11.47 -18.51
N LEU A 11 5.85 -11.63 -17.91
CA LEU A 11 6.66 -10.49 -17.47
C LEU A 11 7.11 -9.60 -18.64
N SER A 12 7.37 -10.18 -19.82
CA SER A 12 7.72 -9.44 -21.03
C SER A 12 6.53 -8.66 -21.60
N GLU A 13 5.32 -9.24 -21.56
CA GLU A 13 4.10 -8.56 -21.99
C GLU A 13 3.83 -7.30 -21.15
N TRP A 14 3.93 -7.40 -19.83
CA TRP A 14 3.71 -6.27 -18.92
C TRP A 14 4.78 -5.18 -18.98
N LYS A 15 5.97 -5.47 -19.51
CA LYS A 15 7.03 -4.47 -19.76
C LYS A 15 6.68 -3.51 -20.89
N THR A 16 5.75 -3.88 -21.78
CA THR A 16 5.46 -3.14 -23.03
C THR A 16 4.60 -1.88 -22.82
N HIS A 17 3.93 -1.72 -21.67
CA HIS A 17 2.97 -0.63 -21.44
C HIS A 17 3.52 0.60 -20.68
N GLU A 18 4.81 0.63 -20.34
CA GLU A 18 5.45 1.78 -19.67
C GLU A 18 6.02 2.83 -20.66
N GLY A 19 5.83 2.65 -21.97
CA GLY A 19 6.48 3.47 -23.01
C GLY A 19 5.60 4.49 -23.75
N ALA A 20 4.32 4.64 -23.39
CA ALA A 20 3.38 5.44 -24.19
C ALA A 20 2.49 6.37 -23.33
N PHE A 21 3.06 7.12 -22.39
CA PHE A 21 2.38 8.32 -21.88
C PHE A 21 2.67 9.48 -22.85
N ARG A 22 1.94 9.47 -23.97
CA ARG A 22 1.90 10.56 -24.94
C ARG A 22 1.14 11.73 -24.31
N GLU A 23 1.78 12.89 -24.26
CA GLU A 23 1.16 14.16 -23.88
C GLU A 23 -0.13 14.38 -24.67
N HIS A 24 -1.24 14.55 -23.97
CA HIS A 24 -2.48 15.04 -24.56
C HIS A 24 -3.04 16.13 -23.64
N GLU A 25 -2.58 17.35 -23.90
CA GLU A 25 -3.24 18.56 -23.46
C GLU A 25 -4.64 18.62 -24.10
N GLN A 26 -5.71 18.64 -23.30
CA GLN A 26 -6.97 19.30 -23.67
C GLN A 26 -7.77 19.74 -22.43
N PRO A 27 -8.55 20.84 -22.54
CA PRO A 27 -8.94 21.69 -21.42
C PRO A 27 -10.31 21.33 -20.86
N LEU A 28 -10.43 21.27 -19.53
CA LEU A 28 -11.70 21.07 -18.83
C LEU A 28 -12.13 22.38 -18.17
N GLN A 29 -13.02 23.13 -18.84
CA GLN A 29 -13.91 24.06 -18.16
C GLN A 29 -15.16 23.29 -17.71
N SER A 30 -15.28 23.07 -16.40
CA SER A 30 -16.57 22.85 -15.74
C SER A 30 -16.38 23.06 -14.23
N THR A 31 -16.71 24.26 -13.77
CA THR A 31 -16.83 24.61 -12.34
C THR A 31 -18.09 23.95 -11.75
N PRO A 32 -17.99 23.19 -10.65
CA PRO A 32 -19.16 22.79 -9.85
C PRO A 32 -19.43 23.84 -8.75
N PRO A 33 -20.71 24.05 -8.37
CA PRO A 33 -21.13 25.14 -7.51
C PRO A 33 -20.61 25.00 -6.08
N GLU A 34 -20.29 26.14 -5.47
CA GLU A 34 -19.83 26.24 -4.09
C GLU A 34 -20.93 25.78 -3.12
N SER A 35 -20.60 24.81 -2.28
CA SER A 35 -21.42 24.43 -1.13
C SER A 35 -20.62 24.67 0.16
N PRO A 36 -20.98 25.69 0.97
CA PRO A 36 -20.35 25.94 2.25
C PRO A 36 -21.07 25.10 3.31
N MET A 37 -20.44 24.00 3.71
CA MET A 37 -20.74 23.35 4.98
C MET A 37 -19.41 23.03 5.65
N ASP A 38 -19.02 23.91 6.57
CA ASP A 38 -17.91 23.72 7.50
C ASP A 38 -18.12 22.42 8.28
N SER A 39 -17.45 21.35 7.85
CA SER A 39 -17.30 20.15 8.67
C SER A 39 -16.29 20.45 9.76
N ALA A 40 -16.80 20.88 10.91
CA ALA A 40 -16.05 20.93 12.15
C ALA A 40 -15.49 19.53 12.47
N CYS A 41 -14.23 19.30 12.11
CA CYS A 41 -13.49 18.13 12.55
C CYS A 41 -13.11 18.34 14.02
N SER A 42 -14.02 18.01 14.94
CA SER A 42 -13.69 17.92 16.36
C SER A 42 -12.62 16.86 16.55
N SER A 43 -11.37 17.30 16.72
CA SER A 43 -10.33 16.48 17.33
C SER A 43 -10.51 16.60 18.83
N PRO A 44 -10.84 15.54 19.58
CA PRO A 44 -10.82 15.64 21.03
C PRO A 44 -9.39 15.90 21.50
N GLU A 45 -9.27 16.94 22.32
CA GLU A 45 -8.06 17.39 22.98
C GLU A 45 -7.55 16.35 23.98
N THR A 46 -6.26 16.45 24.26
CA THR A 46 -5.50 15.60 25.18
C THR A 46 -6.05 15.68 26.60
N CYS A 47 -6.40 14.54 27.20
CA CYS A 47 -6.59 14.42 28.63
C CYS A 47 -5.25 14.65 29.34
N TYR A 48 -5.01 15.88 29.78
CA TYR A 48 -3.97 16.21 30.75
C TYR A 48 -4.49 15.80 32.14
N SER A 49 -4.20 14.57 32.56
CA SER A 49 -4.35 14.20 33.96
C SER A 49 -3.22 14.87 34.74
N SER A 50 -3.56 15.97 35.41
CA SER A 50 -2.83 16.41 36.60
C SER A 50 -2.97 15.34 37.68
N SER A 51 -1.87 14.67 38.01
CA SER A 51 -1.66 14.09 39.33
C SER A 51 -0.17 13.85 39.58
N GLU A 52 0.37 14.74 40.42
CA GLU A 52 1.30 14.41 41.51
C GLU A 52 2.74 13.97 41.17
N HIS A 53 3.66 14.86 41.53
CA HIS A 53 5.10 14.68 41.72
C HIS A 53 5.40 13.43 42.57
N PRO A 54 6.40 12.61 42.20
CA PRO A 54 7.66 12.66 42.95
C PRO A 54 8.94 12.57 42.10
N ASP A 55 9.81 13.55 42.35
CA ASP A 55 11.28 13.53 42.34
C ASP A 55 11.97 12.18 42.04
N VAL A 56 12.67 12.10 40.91
CA VAL A 56 13.93 11.34 40.78
C VAL A 56 14.83 11.92 39.67
N LYS A 57 15.87 12.63 40.11
CA LYS A 57 17.28 12.47 39.69
C LYS A 57 17.63 12.48 38.18
N ASP A 58 18.01 13.68 37.75
CA ASP A 58 19.24 14.03 37.01
C ASP A 58 19.83 13.02 36.00
N PHE A 59 19.57 13.25 34.72
CA PHE A 59 20.48 12.88 33.63
C PHE A 59 20.68 14.10 32.71
N SER A 60 21.62 14.95 33.10
CA SER A 60 22.21 15.95 32.22
C SER A 60 22.96 15.28 31.05
N PHE A 61 22.44 15.41 29.83
CA PHE A 61 23.22 15.22 28.60
C PHE A 61 23.21 16.54 27.82
N GLY A 62 24.37 17.18 27.76
CA GLY A 62 24.54 18.56 27.33
C GLY A 62 24.12 18.79 25.88
N PHE A 63 23.21 19.75 25.69
CA PHE A 63 22.98 20.36 24.38
C PHE A 63 23.92 21.56 24.26
N SER A 64 25.03 21.40 23.54
CA SER A 64 25.88 22.53 23.17
C SER A 64 25.08 23.50 22.31
N GLU A 65 24.81 24.65 22.91
CA GLU A 65 24.39 25.88 22.28
C GLU A 65 25.40 26.26 21.18
N ARG A 66 24.94 26.32 19.93
CA ARG A 66 25.72 26.92 18.83
C ARG A 66 24.87 27.90 18.04
N LYS A 67 25.30 29.15 18.18
CA LYS A 67 24.76 30.41 17.65
C LYS A 67 24.74 30.43 16.11
N VAL A 68 23.56 30.70 15.57
CA VAL A 68 23.17 31.40 14.33
C VAL A 68 24.18 31.56 13.18
N THR A 69 23.83 31.05 11.98
CA THR A 69 23.91 31.80 10.69
C THR A 69 22.79 31.33 9.73
N PRO A 70 22.04 32.23 9.07
CA PRO A 70 21.03 31.87 8.08
C PRO A 70 21.55 32.14 6.66
N THR A 71 22.11 31.14 5.99
CA THR A 71 22.40 31.25 4.56
C THR A 71 22.23 29.91 3.86
N ALA A 72 21.16 29.83 3.07
CA ALA A 72 21.01 29.13 1.79
C ALA A 72 19.58 28.59 1.69
N GLN A 73 18.73 29.34 0.98
CA GLN A 73 17.48 28.81 0.44
C GLN A 73 17.79 27.70 -0.57
N ARG A 74 18.07 26.49 -0.09
CA ARG A 74 17.88 25.28 -0.89
C ARG A 74 16.38 25.03 -0.87
N GLN A 75 15.72 25.35 -1.98
CA GLN A 75 14.35 25.00 -2.31
C GLN A 75 13.92 23.71 -1.59
N SER A 76 13.30 23.88 -0.42
CA SER A 76 13.01 22.76 0.46
C SER A 76 11.77 22.10 -0.10
N LYS A 77 12.00 21.09 -0.95
CA LYS A 77 10.96 20.21 -1.50
C LYS A 77 9.92 19.94 -0.41
N SER A 78 8.66 20.24 -0.70
CA SER A 78 7.55 20.12 0.24
C SER A 78 7.45 18.69 0.77
N LYS A 79 8.09 18.42 1.91
CA LYS A 79 7.98 17.13 2.59
C LYS A 79 6.57 17.05 3.15
N MET A 80 5.84 16.01 2.76
CA MET A 80 4.48 15.75 3.24
C MET A 80 4.45 15.66 4.77
N SER A 81 3.53 16.39 5.40
CA SER A 81 3.34 16.40 6.86
C SER A 81 3.15 14.98 7.43
N THR A 82 3.63 14.74 8.65
CA THR A 82 3.46 13.48 9.38
C THR A 82 2.00 13.04 9.43
N LYS A 83 1.05 13.96 9.66
CA LYS A 83 -0.40 13.65 9.66
C LYS A 83 -0.87 13.06 8.32
N ARG A 84 -0.40 13.65 7.22
CA ARG A 84 -0.69 13.17 5.86
C ARG A 84 -0.06 11.80 5.63
N ARG A 85 1.17 11.57 6.09
CA ARG A 85 1.85 10.26 6.01
C ARG A 85 1.08 9.18 6.75
N MET A 86 0.64 9.43 7.99
CA MET A 86 -0.17 8.48 8.78
C MET A 86 -1.47 8.10 8.06
N LYS A 87 -2.23 9.08 7.54
CA LYS A 87 -3.45 8.80 6.77
C LYS A 87 -3.17 7.95 5.53
N ALA A 88 -2.05 8.21 4.84
CA ALA A 88 -1.66 7.39 3.69
C ALA A 88 -1.29 5.95 4.08
N SER A 89 -0.55 5.77 5.18
CA SER A 89 -0.20 4.45 5.69
C SER A 89 -1.42 3.63 6.11
N GLU A 90 -2.41 4.24 6.78
CA GLU A 90 -3.62 3.51 7.16
C GLU A 90 -4.43 3.08 5.92
N ARG A 91 -4.51 3.94 4.89
CA ARG A 91 -5.13 3.55 3.61
C ARG A 91 -4.42 2.38 2.95
N GLU A 92 -3.09 2.38 2.92
CA GLU A 92 -2.34 1.26 2.35
C GLU A 92 -2.53 -0.02 3.16
N LYS A 93 -2.63 0.10 4.50
CA LYS A 93 -2.96 -1.03 5.37
C LYS A 93 -4.35 -1.62 5.05
N MET A 94 -5.36 -0.79 4.80
CA MET A 94 -6.68 -1.25 4.34
C MET A 94 -6.59 -1.93 2.98
N ARG A 95 -5.86 -1.34 2.03
CA ARG A 95 -5.62 -1.92 0.70
C ARG A 95 -4.96 -3.30 0.79
N MET A 96 -3.92 -3.44 1.62
CA MET A 96 -3.23 -4.72 1.82
C MET A 96 -4.09 -5.76 2.54
N ARG A 97 -5.00 -5.35 3.44
CA ARG A 97 -5.99 -6.25 4.05
C ARG A 97 -6.94 -6.84 3.01
N SER A 98 -7.53 -5.99 2.17
CA SER A 98 -8.40 -6.45 1.07
C SER A 98 -7.68 -7.39 0.10
N LEU A 99 -6.41 -7.10 -0.24
CA LEU A 99 -5.59 -8.00 -1.06
C LEU A 99 -5.35 -9.36 -0.39
N ALA A 100 -5.08 -9.38 0.91
CA ALA A 100 -4.88 -10.62 1.65
C ALA A 100 -6.16 -11.46 1.69
N GLU A 101 -7.31 -10.82 1.91
CA GLU A 101 -8.63 -11.47 1.91
C GLU A 101 -8.94 -12.11 0.57
N ALA A 102 -8.79 -11.37 -0.54
CA ALA A 102 -8.99 -11.91 -1.88
C ALA A 102 -8.07 -13.11 -2.18
N LEU A 103 -6.82 -13.07 -1.70
CA LEU A 103 -5.89 -14.19 -1.82
C LEU A 103 -6.31 -15.40 -0.96
N HIS A 104 -6.97 -15.19 0.19
CA HIS A 104 -7.54 -16.29 0.98
C HIS A 104 -8.73 -16.91 0.26
N GLN A 105 -9.67 -16.10 -0.23
CA GLN A 105 -10.80 -16.57 -1.05
C GLN A 105 -10.32 -17.36 -2.27
N LEU A 106 -9.23 -16.93 -2.92
CA LEU A 106 -8.66 -17.67 -4.03
C LEU A 106 -8.22 -19.09 -3.66
N ARG A 107 -7.74 -19.32 -2.43
CA ARG A 107 -7.34 -20.65 -1.96
C ARG A 107 -8.52 -21.58 -1.77
N ASP A 108 -9.71 -21.05 -1.46
CA ASP A 108 -10.91 -21.85 -1.25
C ASP A 108 -11.39 -22.52 -2.56
N TYR A 109 -11.00 -21.96 -3.71
CA TYR A 109 -11.25 -22.54 -5.03
C TYR A 109 -10.18 -23.54 -5.48
N LEU A 110 -9.07 -23.68 -4.76
CA LEU A 110 -8.02 -24.62 -5.14
C LEU A 110 -8.32 -26.02 -4.58
N PRO A 111 -8.14 -27.08 -5.39
CA PRO A 111 -8.28 -28.45 -4.91
C PRO A 111 -7.40 -28.75 -3.69
N PRO A 112 -7.88 -29.54 -2.71
CA PRO A 112 -7.14 -29.88 -1.49
C PRO A 112 -5.77 -30.50 -1.75
N ASP A 113 -5.59 -31.22 -2.87
CA ASP A 113 -4.34 -31.87 -3.28
C ASP A 113 -3.17 -30.89 -3.43
N TYR A 114 -3.45 -29.61 -3.70
CA TYR A 114 -2.42 -28.56 -3.77
C TYR A 114 -1.94 -28.13 -2.38
N SER A 115 -2.77 -28.26 -1.34
CA SER A 115 -2.45 -27.93 0.05
C SER A 115 -1.84 -29.13 0.76
N LYS A 116 -0.57 -29.43 0.45
CA LYS A 116 0.15 -30.56 1.06
C LYS A 116 0.28 -30.34 2.58
N ARG A 117 -0.14 -31.33 3.37
CA ARG A 117 0.13 -31.44 4.82
C ARG A 117 -0.62 -30.42 5.71
N GLY A 118 -1.77 -29.91 5.27
CA GLY A 118 -2.59 -28.99 6.08
C GLY A 118 -1.91 -27.64 6.38
N GLN A 119 -0.82 -27.33 5.67
CA GLN A 119 -0.15 -26.05 5.76
C GLN A 119 -0.78 -25.06 4.77
N PRO A 120 -0.99 -23.79 5.16
CA PRO A 120 -1.54 -22.79 4.26
C PRO A 120 -0.55 -22.48 3.13
N LEU A 121 -1.07 -22.36 1.91
CA LEU A 121 -0.27 -22.01 0.73
C LEU A 121 0.38 -20.62 0.87
N THR A 122 1.64 -20.48 0.46
CA THR A 122 2.26 -19.16 0.30
C THR A 122 1.60 -18.36 -0.83
N LYS A 123 1.82 -17.04 -0.87
CA LYS A 123 1.28 -16.16 -1.93
C LYS A 123 1.68 -16.65 -3.32
N ILE A 124 2.96 -16.96 -3.51
CA ILE A 124 3.49 -17.41 -4.80
C ILE A 124 2.96 -18.79 -5.19
N GLN A 125 2.81 -19.72 -4.24
CA GLN A 125 2.23 -21.03 -4.52
C GLN A 125 0.75 -20.91 -4.93
N THR A 126 -0.02 -20.09 -4.22
CA THR A 126 -1.44 -19.85 -4.53
C THR A 126 -1.60 -19.38 -5.97
N LEU A 127 -0.81 -18.39 -6.39
CA LEU A 127 -0.86 -17.86 -7.75
C LEU A 127 -0.43 -18.91 -8.79
N LYS A 128 0.65 -19.66 -8.53
CA LYS A 128 1.13 -20.72 -9.42
C LYS A 128 0.09 -21.82 -9.61
N TYR A 129 -0.49 -22.31 -8.53
CA TYR A 129 -1.49 -23.38 -8.57
C TYR A 129 -2.81 -22.92 -9.20
N THR A 130 -3.20 -21.66 -9.02
CA THR A 130 -4.37 -21.09 -9.70
C THR A 130 -4.21 -21.11 -11.22
N ILE A 131 -3.05 -20.68 -11.74
CA ILE A 131 -2.78 -20.70 -13.18
C ILE A 131 -2.85 -22.14 -13.71
N GLU A 132 -2.20 -23.07 -13.02
CA GLU A 132 -2.20 -24.48 -13.38
C GLU A 132 -3.63 -25.07 -13.39
N TYR A 133 -4.44 -24.76 -12.36
CA TYR A 133 -5.79 -25.26 -12.24
C TYR A 133 -6.72 -24.72 -13.35
N ILE A 134 -6.63 -23.42 -13.67
CA ILE A 134 -7.37 -22.82 -14.80
C ILE A 134 -7.01 -23.52 -16.11
N ASN A 135 -5.73 -23.78 -16.36
CA ASN A 135 -5.29 -24.48 -17.58
C ASN A 135 -5.86 -25.89 -17.65
N GLN A 136 -5.81 -26.66 -16.55
CA GLN A 136 -6.36 -28.02 -16.51
C GLN A 136 -7.87 -28.04 -16.77
N LEU A 137 -8.62 -27.14 -16.13
CA LEU A 137 -10.05 -27.01 -16.38
C LEU A 137 -10.35 -26.62 -17.84
N SER A 138 -9.56 -25.70 -18.40
CA SER A 138 -9.69 -25.29 -19.81
C SER A 138 -9.41 -26.46 -20.76
N ASP A 139 -8.40 -27.27 -20.48
CA ASP A 139 -8.06 -28.46 -21.25
C ASP A 139 -9.19 -29.51 -21.21
N ILE A 140 -9.77 -29.74 -20.03
CA ILE A 140 -10.92 -30.65 -19.87
C ILE A 140 -12.11 -30.17 -20.70
N LEU A 141 -12.45 -28.88 -20.61
CA LEU A 141 -13.55 -28.30 -21.37
C LEU A 141 -13.29 -28.31 -22.89
N SER A 142 -12.04 -28.23 -23.33
CA SER A 142 -11.68 -28.28 -24.76
C SER A 142 -11.74 -29.69 -25.37
N ARG A 143 -11.65 -30.73 -24.53
CA ARG A 143 -11.68 -32.14 -24.94
C ARG A 143 -13.09 -32.74 -24.87
N ALA A 144 -14.01 -32.05 -24.20
CA ALA A 144 -15.43 -32.39 -24.14
C ALA A 144 -16.15 -31.96 -25.43
#